data_AF-A0A1G5GJH4-F1
#
_entry.id   AF-A0A1G5GJH4-F1
#
_cell.length_a   1.000
_cell.length_b   1.000
_cell.length_c   1.000
_cell.angle_alpha   90.00
_cell.angle_beta   90.00
_cell.angle_gamma   90.00
#
_symmetry.space_group_name_H-M   'P 1'
#
loop_
_entity.id
_entity.type
_entity.pdbx_description
1 polymer ?
#
loop_
_entity_poly.entity_id
_entity_poly.type
_entity_poly.pdbx_seq_one_letter_code
_entity_poly.pdbx_strand_id
1 'polypeptide(L)'
;MRLGRIIPLVLCLLTMTACSGEKAQQTMDSAETAASNTEAAEEKEHADIYKRFLGNEEKVLIDCSGDVGKVFSLKNAEGKELTFSEVVRAVRDSCNSVDDFYVTFEWAEYAYVDCGKDGNEELALEVNMMGTRWFEECLVIKEIDGRLKTVYGNNIKCNPDYDRQFNVNEYGYIESSVDFLHEERRDYIDASGNNHYISSDLMVGTEEYPFVYNGETLDIREKEDEPKTDDSDNKYGYLPKGKIHADGYKIYWADLNDTPDNKADDIYCGTMTGHCFTHYYVKSLKWSKHDASADIGSSNAFEEARRFREFFEQKGLKLCTVDEFDGLIAAKEKEAGLTEEIKNGECVSWTKLDNTEFFDEKPQETTDVDYGVYDDFICRLKTEISEESWDSLYDYVEKHGLSDELYPYINDDYGITAGYLQTDIDGDGVDELILGTTSQDTTESGEPWYYNDNDQIYDLFTIRDGKLLHVFEGWCRNRYYICGDGVIANHGSGGAANGELMFYRYNKGEMELIEGVYWDNGTRTYYKDGQEVYTLNYSEDDFYSFEDDSIASKYEESLHSYRYHKLKVIPFVEKEK
;
A
#
# COMPACT_ATOMS: atom_id res chain seq x y z
N MET A 1 44.89 -25.18 -49.63
CA MET A 1 45.30 -25.75 -48.33
C MET A 1 45.28 -24.61 -47.31
N ARG A 2 44.50 -24.82 -46.25
CA ARG A 2 44.33 -24.10 -44.98
C ARG A 2 45.18 -22.85 -44.65
N LEU A 3 44.43 -21.86 -44.11
CA LEU A 3 44.70 -20.93 -42.99
C LEU A 3 45.93 -19.99 -43.09
N GLY A 4 45.87 -18.72 -42.68
CA GLY A 4 44.82 -17.96 -42.02
C GLY A 4 45.37 -16.66 -41.39
N ARG A 5 44.45 -15.72 -41.12
CA ARG A 5 44.47 -14.58 -40.17
C ARG A 5 45.52 -13.46 -40.37
N ILE A 6 45.04 -12.21 -40.42
CA ILE A 6 45.01 -11.23 -39.30
C ILE A 6 44.53 -9.86 -39.86
N ILE A 7 43.53 -9.27 -39.19
CA ILE A 7 43.05 -7.87 -39.25
C ILE A 7 44.13 -6.95 -38.60
N PRO A 8 44.49 -5.74 -39.09
CA PRO A 8 43.75 -4.54 -38.65
C PRO A 8 43.72 -3.28 -39.54
N LEU A 9 42.64 -2.52 -39.29
CA LEU A 9 42.49 -1.07 -39.30
C LEU A 9 43.16 -0.26 -40.42
N VAL A 10 42.29 0.11 -41.37
CA VAL A 10 41.93 1.50 -41.71
C VAL A 10 42.89 2.58 -41.18
N LEU A 11 43.82 2.96 -42.04
CA LEU A 11 44.28 4.34 -42.16
C LEU A 11 44.61 4.56 -43.64
N CYS A 12 43.77 5.29 -44.37
CA CYS A 12 44.24 6.24 -45.38
C CYS A 12 43.07 7.04 -45.97
N LEU A 13 43.23 8.35 -45.82
CA LEU A 13 42.57 9.42 -46.56
C LEU A 13 42.45 9.14 -48.06
N LEU A 14 41.28 9.54 -48.58
CA LEU A 14 41.08 10.30 -49.82
C LEU A 14 42.09 10.06 -50.96
N THR A 15 41.64 9.34 -51.99
CA THR A 15 41.82 9.80 -53.37
C THR A 15 40.48 9.66 -54.10
N MET A 16 39.84 10.81 -54.36
CA MET A 16 38.72 10.88 -55.29
C MET A 16 39.24 10.57 -56.70
N THR A 17 38.65 9.56 -57.34
CA THR A 17 38.55 9.53 -58.80
C THR A 17 37.07 9.44 -59.14
N ALA A 18 36.54 10.52 -59.69
CA ALA A 18 35.16 10.71 -60.05
C ALA A 18 34.69 9.65 -61.06
N CYS A 19 33.59 8.94 -60.73
CA CYS A 19 32.61 8.44 -61.69
C CYS A 19 31.30 8.06 -60.97
N SER A 20 30.18 8.59 -61.48
CA SER A 20 28.76 8.30 -61.19
C SER A 20 28.19 8.71 -59.81
N GLY A 21 27.79 9.98 -59.69
CA GLY A 21 27.06 10.54 -58.54
C GLY A 21 25.56 10.23 -58.46
N GLU A 22 24.96 9.48 -59.38
CA GLU A 22 23.53 9.11 -59.27
C GLU A 22 23.30 7.72 -58.66
N LYS A 23 24.23 6.77 -58.84
CA LYS A 23 24.11 5.43 -58.22
C LYS A 23 24.47 5.43 -56.74
N ALA A 24 25.45 6.24 -56.32
CA ALA A 24 25.82 6.34 -54.90
C ALA A 24 24.72 6.98 -54.05
N GLN A 25 24.06 8.03 -54.58
CA GLN A 25 22.95 8.72 -53.90
C GLN A 25 21.72 7.80 -53.76
N GLN A 26 21.32 7.10 -54.83
CA GLN A 26 20.21 6.13 -54.76
C GLN A 26 20.49 4.96 -53.81
N THR A 27 21.76 4.55 -53.66
CA THR A 27 22.12 3.44 -52.75
C THR A 27 22.16 3.89 -51.29
N MET A 28 22.48 5.16 -51.02
CA MET A 28 22.40 5.74 -49.67
C MET A 28 20.95 6.03 -49.27
N ASP A 29 20.14 6.65 -50.15
CA ASP A 29 18.72 6.91 -49.86
C ASP A 29 17.93 5.60 -49.67
N SER A 30 18.26 4.54 -50.41
CA SER A 30 17.65 3.21 -50.23
C SER A 30 18.11 2.52 -48.94
N ALA A 31 19.34 2.77 -48.48
CA ALA A 31 19.88 2.20 -47.25
C ALA A 31 19.34 2.92 -46.00
N GLU A 32 19.18 4.25 -46.06
CA GLU A 32 18.52 5.03 -45.01
C GLU A 32 17.03 4.72 -44.93
N THR A 33 16.35 4.56 -46.07
CA THR A 33 14.93 4.15 -46.10
C THR A 33 14.76 2.69 -45.64
N ALA A 34 15.71 1.81 -45.94
CA ALA A 34 15.67 0.42 -45.46
C ALA A 34 15.96 0.34 -43.94
N ALA A 35 16.93 1.10 -43.44
CA ALA A 35 17.22 1.19 -42.01
C ALA A 35 16.04 1.77 -41.23
N SER A 36 15.43 2.87 -41.71
CA SER A 36 14.23 3.46 -41.10
C SER A 36 13.01 2.54 -41.14
N ASN A 37 12.84 1.75 -42.20
CA ASN A 37 11.75 0.76 -42.27
C ASN A 37 12.02 -0.48 -41.40
N THR A 38 13.29 -0.80 -41.13
CA THR A 38 13.68 -1.88 -40.21
C THR A 38 13.52 -1.44 -38.76
N GLU A 39 14.00 -0.24 -38.39
CA GLU A 39 13.79 0.37 -37.07
C GLU A 39 12.30 0.51 -36.75
N ALA A 40 11.48 1.02 -37.69
CA ALA A 40 10.03 1.14 -37.48
C ALA A 40 9.29 -0.23 -37.46
N ALA A 41 9.88 -1.29 -38.02
CA ALA A 41 9.33 -2.64 -37.92
C ALA A 41 9.73 -3.32 -36.60
N GLU A 42 10.95 -3.09 -36.13
CA GLU A 42 11.49 -3.56 -34.85
C GLU A 42 10.78 -2.86 -33.66
N GLU A 43 10.60 -1.53 -33.69
CA GLU A 43 9.81 -0.79 -32.69
C GLU A 43 8.37 -1.29 -32.59
N LYS A 44 7.78 -1.65 -33.74
CA LYS A 44 6.42 -2.19 -33.79
C LYS A 44 6.36 -3.61 -33.23
N GLU A 45 7.36 -4.44 -33.50
CA GLU A 45 7.45 -5.81 -32.97
C GLU A 45 7.72 -5.82 -31.46
N HIS A 46 8.53 -4.87 -30.97
CA HIS A 46 8.85 -4.62 -29.55
C HIS A 46 7.61 -4.21 -28.73
N ALA A 47 6.83 -3.23 -29.19
CA ALA A 47 5.57 -2.88 -28.51
C ALA A 47 4.51 -4.00 -28.58
N ASP A 48 4.59 -4.86 -29.59
CA ASP A 48 3.64 -5.95 -29.81
C ASP A 48 3.92 -7.17 -28.91
N ILE A 49 5.15 -7.42 -28.44
CA ILE A 49 5.45 -8.57 -27.56
C ILE A 49 4.84 -8.40 -26.15
N TYR A 50 4.90 -7.19 -25.58
CA TYR A 50 4.30 -6.90 -24.27
C TYR A 50 2.78 -7.04 -24.28
N LYS A 51 2.12 -6.59 -25.37
CA LYS A 51 0.67 -6.73 -25.54
C LYS A 51 0.26 -8.20 -25.60
N ARG A 52 1.04 -9.05 -26.29
CA ARG A 52 0.79 -10.50 -26.30
C ARG A 52 0.98 -11.12 -24.92
N PHE A 53 1.96 -10.66 -24.14
CA PHE A 53 2.15 -11.13 -22.76
C PHE A 53 0.95 -10.78 -21.88
N LEU A 54 0.52 -9.50 -21.89
CA LEU A 54 -0.67 -9.04 -21.17
C LEU A 54 -1.96 -9.74 -21.65
N GLY A 55 -2.01 -10.13 -22.93
CA GLY A 55 -3.06 -10.98 -23.52
C GLY A 55 -2.93 -12.48 -23.23
N ASN A 56 -1.97 -12.88 -22.38
CA ASN A 56 -1.72 -14.27 -21.99
C ASN A 56 -1.26 -15.19 -23.14
N GLU A 57 -0.71 -14.62 -24.23
CA GLU A 57 -0.23 -15.33 -25.43
C GLU A 57 1.30 -15.50 -25.49
N GLU A 58 2.03 -14.65 -24.76
CA GLU A 58 3.49 -14.67 -24.64
C GLU A 58 3.93 -15.05 -23.22
N LYS A 59 5.18 -15.48 -23.06
CA LYS A 59 5.74 -15.84 -21.76
C LYS A 59 6.87 -14.92 -21.33
N VAL A 60 6.96 -14.68 -20.03
CA VAL A 60 8.09 -14.02 -19.37
C VAL A 60 8.91 -15.04 -18.59
N LEU A 61 10.23 -14.97 -18.72
CA LEU A 61 11.16 -15.68 -17.84
C LEU A 61 11.24 -14.95 -16.49
N ILE A 62 10.89 -15.64 -15.42
CA ILE A 62 11.07 -15.12 -14.05
C ILE A 62 12.54 -15.25 -13.66
N ASP A 63 13.21 -14.11 -13.54
CA ASP A 63 14.54 -13.95 -12.97
C ASP A 63 14.43 -13.04 -11.73
N CYS A 64 14.85 -13.58 -10.59
CA CYS A 64 14.79 -12.92 -9.29
C CYS A 64 16.11 -12.24 -8.90
N SER A 65 17.09 -12.14 -9.81
CA SER A 65 18.39 -11.53 -9.52
C SER A 65 18.32 -10.01 -9.28
N GLY A 66 17.26 -9.36 -9.76
CA GLY A 66 16.96 -7.95 -9.50
C GLY A 66 15.89 -7.73 -8.42
N ASP A 67 15.47 -8.77 -7.70
CA ASP A 67 14.46 -8.64 -6.65
C ASP A 67 15.03 -7.89 -5.43
N VAL A 68 14.33 -6.86 -4.99
CA VAL A 68 14.67 -6.04 -3.81
C VAL A 68 13.66 -6.17 -2.67
N GLY A 69 12.48 -6.71 -2.95
CA GLY A 69 11.41 -6.89 -1.95
C GLY A 69 11.80 -7.83 -0.80
N LYS A 70 11.28 -7.55 0.39
CA LYS A 70 11.64 -8.24 1.65
C LYS A 70 10.47 -8.98 2.32
N VAL A 71 9.25 -8.87 1.78
CA VAL A 71 8.03 -9.43 2.35
C VAL A 71 7.80 -10.87 1.89
N PHE A 72 7.85 -11.11 0.58
CA PHE A 72 7.75 -12.43 -0.03
C PHE A 72 8.72 -12.55 -1.20
N SER A 73 8.68 -13.67 -1.93
CA SER A 73 9.60 -13.85 -3.06
C SER A 73 9.02 -14.76 -4.13
N LEU A 74 9.29 -14.41 -5.40
CA LEU A 74 8.99 -15.25 -6.56
C LEU A 74 10.04 -16.35 -6.81
N LYS A 75 10.95 -16.63 -5.87
CA LYS A 75 11.96 -17.70 -5.99
C LYS A 75 11.39 -19.08 -6.31
N ASN A 76 10.15 -19.37 -5.89
CA ASN A 76 9.46 -20.61 -6.26
C ASN A 76 9.17 -20.70 -7.77
N ALA A 77 9.16 -19.58 -8.47
CA ALA A 77 8.96 -19.44 -9.91
C ALA A 77 10.24 -19.13 -10.69
N GLU A 78 11.38 -18.89 -10.03
CA GLU A 78 12.66 -18.55 -10.67
C GLU A 78 13.06 -19.57 -11.74
N GLY A 79 13.46 -19.05 -12.91
CA GLY A 79 13.86 -19.83 -14.07
C GLY A 79 12.71 -20.43 -14.88
N LYS A 80 11.45 -20.17 -14.53
CA LYS A 80 10.26 -20.63 -15.29
C LYS A 80 9.82 -19.57 -16.30
N GLU A 81 9.29 -20.04 -17.43
CA GLU A 81 8.61 -19.19 -18.43
C GLU A 81 7.10 -19.23 -18.21
N LEU A 82 6.55 -18.11 -17.76
CA LEU A 82 5.17 -17.97 -17.32
C LEU A 82 4.39 -17.03 -18.25
N THR A 83 3.18 -17.42 -18.60
CA THR A 83 2.17 -16.49 -19.13
C THR A 83 1.72 -15.52 -18.03
N PHE A 84 1.07 -14.41 -18.38
CA PHE A 84 0.61 -13.44 -17.39
C PHE A 84 -0.27 -14.07 -16.29
N SER A 85 -1.20 -14.95 -16.65
CA SER A 85 -2.03 -15.66 -15.67
C SER A 85 -1.22 -16.57 -14.72
N GLU A 86 -0.12 -17.14 -15.21
CA GLU A 86 0.78 -17.94 -14.38
C GLU A 86 1.67 -17.06 -13.49
N VAL A 87 2.02 -15.85 -13.90
CA VAL A 87 2.71 -14.85 -13.04
C VAL A 87 1.83 -14.46 -11.86
N VAL A 88 0.58 -14.08 -12.11
CA VAL A 88 -0.37 -13.70 -11.03
C VAL A 88 -0.57 -14.85 -10.05
N ARG A 89 -0.70 -16.10 -10.54
CA ARG A 89 -0.76 -17.28 -9.65
C ARG A 89 0.53 -17.46 -8.84
N ALA A 90 1.70 -17.24 -9.44
CA ALA A 90 2.97 -17.33 -8.73
C ALA A 90 3.10 -16.26 -7.63
N VAL A 91 2.65 -15.03 -7.88
CA VAL A 91 2.57 -13.96 -6.86
C VAL A 91 1.65 -14.41 -5.72
N ARG A 92 0.43 -14.84 -6.03
CA ARG A 92 -0.53 -15.30 -5.01
C ARG A 92 0.01 -16.47 -4.18
N ASP A 93 0.61 -17.47 -4.80
CA ASP A 93 1.22 -18.61 -4.10
C ASP A 93 2.35 -18.16 -3.16
N SER A 94 3.12 -17.16 -3.57
CA SER A 94 4.15 -16.54 -2.73
C SER A 94 3.56 -15.74 -1.58
N CYS A 95 2.52 -14.94 -1.78
CA CYS A 95 1.81 -14.24 -0.70
C CYS A 95 1.17 -15.24 0.27
N ASN A 96 0.52 -16.28 -0.24
CA ASN A 96 -0.03 -17.38 0.56
C ASN A 96 1.04 -18.14 1.36
N SER A 97 2.32 -18.08 0.98
CA SER A 97 3.38 -18.72 1.78
C SER A 97 3.78 -17.93 3.04
N VAL A 98 3.41 -16.64 3.10
CA VAL A 98 3.77 -15.74 4.20
C VAL A 98 2.57 -15.18 4.96
N ASP A 99 1.37 -15.25 4.39
CA ASP A 99 0.15 -14.77 5.03
C ASP A 99 -0.57 -15.86 5.83
N ASP A 100 -1.24 -15.44 6.90
CA ASP A 100 -2.08 -16.34 7.71
C ASP A 100 -3.40 -16.67 7.00
N PHE A 101 -3.90 -15.76 6.15
CA PHE A 101 -5.13 -15.95 5.39
C PHE A 101 -4.87 -16.41 3.96
N TYR A 102 -5.93 -16.86 3.31
CA TYR A 102 -5.96 -17.10 1.88
C TYR A 102 -5.90 -15.75 1.18
N VAL A 103 -4.96 -15.63 0.25
CA VAL A 103 -4.72 -14.42 -0.51
C VAL A 103 -5.48 -14.47 -1.84
N THR A 104 -6.31 -13.47 -2.12
CA THR A 104 -7.07 -13.29 -3.37
C THR A 104 -6.43 -12.26 -4.27
N PHE A 105 -6.68 -12.38 -5.58
CA PHE A 105 -6.28 -11.36 -6.55
C PHE A 105 -7.29 -10.21 -6.54
N GLU A 106 -6.79 -8.97 -6.49
CA GLU A 106 -7.64 -7.78 -6.53
C GLU A 106 -7.62 -7.13 -7.91
N TRP A 107 -6.42 -6.77 -8.37
CA TRP A 107 -6.24 -6.13 -9.66
C TRP A 107 -4.79 -6.24 -10.13
N ALA A 108 -4.60 -5.97 -11.41
CA ALA A 108 -3.28 -5.74 -11.98
C ALA A 108 -3.34 -4.51 -12.88
N GLU A 109 -2.23 -3.80 -12.96
CA GLU A 109 -2.10 -2.65 -13.83
C GLU A 109 -0.69 -2.60 -14.42
N TYR A 110 -0.53 -1.85 -15.49
CA TYR A 110 0.74 -1.77 -16.19
C TYR A 110 1.02 -0.38 -16.73
N ALA A 111 2.31 -0.12 -16.96
CA ALA A 111 2.80 1.08 -17.62
C ALA A 111 4.01 0.73 -18.50
N TYR A 112 4.29 1.60 -19.46
CA TYR A 112 5.53 1.55 -20.22
C TYR A 112 6.53 2.52 -19.62
N VAL A 113 7.78 2.09 -19.46
CA VAL A 113 8.89 2.87 -18.91
C VAL A 113 10.08 2.77 -19.87
N ASP A 114 10.85 3.82 -20.08
CA ASP A 114 12.09 3.82 -20.87
C ASP A 114 13.28 3.86 -19.90
N CYS A 115 13.59 2.72 -19.27
CA CYS A 115 14.60 2.62 -18.23
C CYS A 115 15.95 3.16 -18.71
N GLY A 116 16.49 4.15 -17.99
CA GLY A 116 17.74 4.81 -18.35
C GLY A 116 17.71 5.63 -19.64
N LYS A 117 16.51 5.89 -20.19
CA LYS A 117 16.28 6.79 -21.32
C LYS A 117 17.05 6.37 -22.58
N ASP A 118 16.94 5.11 -22.96
CA ASP A 118 17.60 4.56 -24.14
C ASP A 118 16.69 4.50 -25.39
N GLY A 119 15.40 4.85 -25.22
CA GLY A 119 14.36 4.86 -26.23
C GLY A 119 13.63 3.53 -26.41
N ASN A 120 13.96 2.49 -25.63
CA ASN A 120 13.32 1.18 -25.70
C ASN A 120 12.44 0.97 -24.48
N GLU A 121 11.12 1.01 -24.68
CA GLU A 121 10.18 0.84 -23.57
C GLU A 121 10.22 -0.58 -22.97
N GLU A 122 10.31 -0.68 -21.65
CA GLU A 122 9.98 -1.85 -20.85
C GLU A 122 8.55 -1.80 -20.33
N LEU A 123 8.10 -2.95 -19.81
CA LEU A 123 6.80 -3.08 -19.16
C LEU A 123 6.99 -3.06 -17.63
N ALA A 124 6.48 -2.04 -16.96
CA ALA A 124 6.21 -2.08 -15.53
C ALA A 124 4.84 -2.75 -15.31
N LEU A 125 4.79 -3.74 -14.42
CA LEU A 125 3.60 -4.51 -14.09
C LEU A 125 3.42 -4.53 -12.58
N GLU A 126 2.27 -4.08 -12.11
CA GLU A 126 1.88 -4.17 -10.71
C GLU A 126 0.77 -5.23 -10.56
N VAL A 127 0.95 -6.14 -9.61
CA VAL A 127 0.00 -7.20 -9.28
C VAL A 127 -0.37 -7.05 -7.81
N ASN A 128 -1.66 -6.81 -7.58
CA ASN A 128 -2.20 -6.55 -6.25
C ASN A 128 -3.04 -7.73 -5.76
N MET A 129 -2.83 -8.05 -4.49
CA MET A 129 -3.47 -9.17 -3.82
C MET A 129 -3.98 -8.76 -2.44
N MET A 130 -5.08 -9.35 -2.00
CA MET A 130 -5.67 -9.14 -0.68
C MET A 130 -5.52 -10.39 0.19
N GLY A 131 -4.87 -10.26 1.34
CA GLY A 131 -4.88 -11.24 2.43
C GLY A 131 -5.32 -10.59 3.73
N THR A 132 -4.59 -10.83 4.83
CA THR A 132 -4.73 -9.99 6.05
C THR A 132 -4.45 -8.49 5.80
N ARG A 133 -3.71 -8.19 4.74
CA ARG A 133 -3.37 -6.85 4.23
C ARG A 133 -3.23 -6.89 2.71
N TRP A 134 -3.05 -5.75 2.08
CA TRP A 134 -2.65 -5.68 0.67
C TRP A 134 -1.22 -6.17 0.51
N PHE A 135 -1.01 -6.93 -0.56
CA PHE A 135 0.28 -7.29 -1.09
C PHE A 135 0.41 -6.71 -2.49
N GLU A 136 1.44 -5.91 -2.69
CA GLU A 136 1.82 -5.33 -3.98
C GLU A 136 3.06 -6.07 -4.47
N GLU A 137 3.04 -6.61 -5.70
CA GLU A 137 4.24 -7.02 -6.44
C GLU A 137 4.40 -6.11 -7.66
N CYS A 138 5.47 -5.32 -7.69
CA CYS A 138 5.87 -4.61 -8.89
C CYS A 138 7.02 -5.32 -9.59
N LEU A 139 6.86 -5.58 -10.89
CA LEU A 139 7.86 -6.15 -11.78
C LEU A 139 8.21 -5.16 -12.88
N VAL A 140 9.49 -5.09 -13.27
CA VAL A 140 9.89 -4.51 -14.56
C VAL A 140 10.35 -5.63 -15.49
N ILE A 141 9.80 -5.64 -16.70
CA ILE A 141 9.98 -6.70 -17.69
C ILE A 141 10.61 -6.11 -18.95
N LYS A 142 11.81 -6.61 -19.30
CA LYS A 142 12.57 -6.19 -20.49
C LYS A 142 12.60 -7.30 -21.53
N GLU A 143 12.54 -6.93 -22.81
CA GLU A 143 12.87 -7.85 -23.90
C GLU A 143 14.39 -7.97 -24.04
N ILE A 144 14.90 -9.20 -23.93
CA ILE A 144 16.32 -9.51 -24.11
C ILE A 144 16.43 -10.66 -25.11
N ASP A 145 17.07 -10.39 -26.24
CA ASP A 145 17.27 -11.37 -27.34
C ASP A 145 15.94 -12.00 -27.83
N GLY A 146 14.87 -11.20 -27.97
CA GLY A 146 13.56 -11.68 -28.45
C GLY A 146 12.72 -12.39 -27.40
N ARG A 147 13.08 -12.30 -26.11
CA ARG A 147 12.41 -12.99 -25.00
C ARG A 147 12.15 -12.03 -23.84
N LEU A 148 10.97 -12.07 -23.27
CA LEU A 148 10.64 -11.29 -22.09
C LEU A 148 11.29 -11.87 -20.85
N LYS A 149 11.81 -11.00 -19.99
CA LYS A 149 12.48 -11.38 -18.75
C LYS A 149 12.21 -10.33 -17.66
N THR A 150 11.90 -10.76 -16.44
CA THR A 150 11.89 -9.84 -15.29
C THR A 150 13.31 -9.36 -15.00
N VAL A 151 13.48 -8.05 -14.79
CA VAL A 151 14.77 -7.42 -14.49
C VAL A 151 14.78 -6.72 -13.13
N TYR A 152 13.60 -6.51 -12.56
CA TYR A 152 13.38 -5.94 -11.23
C TYR A 152 12.10 -6.54 -10.64
N GLY A 153 12.11 -6.73 -9.32
CA GLY A 153 10.95 -7.15 -8.53
C GLY A 153 10.96 -6.48 -7.16
N ASN A 154 9.84 -5.89 -6.75
CA ASN A 154 9.68 -5.34 -5.40
C ASN A 154 8.32 -5.74 -4.84
N ASN A 155 8.33 -6.29 -3.63
CA ASN A 155 7.14 -6.68 -2.90
C ASN A 155 6.97 -5.88 -1.62
N ILE A 156 5.74 -5.43 -1.41
CA ILE A 156 5.34 -4.62 -0.28
C ILE A 156 4.07 -5.25 0.33
N LYS A 157 3.94 -5.14 1.65
CA LYS A 157 2.70 -5.44 2.38
C LYS A 157 2.26 -4.14 3.06
N CYS A 158 1.06 -3.68 2.74
CA CYS A 158 0.56 -2.35 3.12
C CYS A 158 -0.90 -2.42 3.57
N ASN A 159 -1.32 -1.42 4.34
CA ASN A 159 -2.70 -1.22 4.72
C ASN A 159 -3.46 -0.58 3.54
N PRO A 160 -4.66 -1.09 3.19
CA PRO A 160 -5.52 -0.54 2.13
C PRO A 160 -5.81 0.97 2.22
N ASP A 161 -5.70 1.56 3.41
CA ASP A 161 -6.01 2.98 3.62
C ASP A 161 -4.92 3.95 3.13
N TYR A 162 -3.74 3.46 2.75
CA TYR A 162 -2.64 4.32 2.28
C TYR A 162 -2.55 4.41 0.75
N ASP A 163 -2.05 5.54 0.26
CA ASP A 163 -1.76 5.77 -1.16
C ASP A 163 -0.73 4.75 -1.70
N ARG A 164 -0.64 4.64 -3.03
CA ARG A 164 0.28 3.72 -3.74
C ARG A 164 1.69 3.79 -3.15
N GLN A 165 2.17 2.65 -2.66
CA GLN A 165 3.46 2.52 -1.99
C GLN A 165 4.63 2.38 -2.96
N PHE A 166 4.36 2.29 -4.26
CA PHE A 166 5.34 2.15 -5.33
C PHE A 166 5.18 3.25 -6.38
N ASN A 167 6.20 4.08 -6.56
CA ASN A 167 6.23 5.10 -7.61
C ASN A 167 7.41 4.85 -8.53
N VAL A 168 7.13 4.70 -9.83
CA VAL A 168 8.15 4.65 -10.88
C VAL A 168 7.90 5.78 -11.87
N ASN A 169 8.97 6.44 -12.29
CA ASN A 169 8.89 7.42 -13.35
C ASN A 169 9.17 6.83 -14.73
N GLU A 170 8.92 7.62 -15.76
CA GLU A 170 9.08 7.22 -17.16
C GLU A 170 10.50 6.75 -17.53
N TYR A 171 11.51 6.95 -16.67
CA TYR A 171 12.91 6.56 -16.92
C TYR A 171 13.45 5.51 -15.94
N GLY A 172 12.59 4.85 -15.16
CA GLY A 172 12.99 3.75 -14.27
C GLY A 172 13.62 4.18 -12.95
N TYR A 173 13.44 5.43 -12.52
CA TYR A 173 13.71 5.83 -11.13
C TYR A 173 12.51 5.49 -10.26
N ILE A 174 12.77 4.81 -9.15
CA ILE A 174 11.77 4.17 -8.30
C ILE A 174 11.87 4.72 -6.88
N GLU A 175 10.73 5.09 -6.32
CA GLU A 175 10.56 5.41 -4.90
C GLU A 175 9.47 4.51 -4.34
N SER A 176 9.82 3.69 -3.36
CA SER A 176 8.88 2.77 -2.72
C SER A 176 8.93 2.88 -1.20
N SER A 177 7.79 2.81 -0.54
CA SER A 177 7.68 2.83 0.91
C SER A 177 7.13 1.53 1.47
N VAL A 178 7.64 1.11 2.62
CA VAL A 178 7.05 0.00 3.37
C VAL A 178 6.28 0.55 4.56
N ASP A 179 5.10 -0.03 4.78
CA ASP A 179 4.18 0.44 5.80
C ASP A 179 4.72 0.24 7.22
N PHE A 180 4.18 0.99 8.19
CA PHE A 180 4.61 1.12 9.61
C PHE A 180 5.92 1.84 9.89
N LEU A 181 6.91 1.77 9.00
CA LEU A 181 8.18 2.46 9.23
C LEU A 181 8.18 3.85 8.60
N HIS A 182 7.50 4.10 7.48
CA HIS A 182 7.76 5.26 6.60
C HIS A 182 9.20 5.27 6.06
N GLU A 183 9.80 4.09 5.91
CA GLU A 183 11.09 3.97 5.24
C GLU A 183 10.84 4.11 3.73
N GLU A 184 11.45 5.12 3.12
CA GLU A 184 11.45 5.35 1.68
C GLU A 184 12.71 4.72 1.08
N ARG A 185 12.53 3.75 0.20
CA ARG A 185 13.58 3.14 -0.60
C ARG A 185 13.62 3.75 -1.99
N ARG A 186 14.82 4.10 -2.45
CA ARG A 186 15.10 4.64 -3.78
C ARG A 186 15.98 3.69 -4.58
N ASP A 187 15.53 3.33 -5.76
CA ASP A 187 16.20 2.45 -6.71
C ASP A 187 16.21 3.08 -8.12
N TYR A 188 17.12 2.64 -8.98
CA TYR A 188 17.19 3.05 -10.39
C TYR A 188 17.52 1.88 -11.29
N ILE A 189 16.69 1.66 -12.32
CA ILE A 189 16.92 0.65 -13.34
C ILE A 189 17.57 1.30 -14.55
N ASP A 190 18.79 0.85 -14.89
CA ASP A 190 19.50 1.35 -16.06
C ASP A 190 18.98 0.76 -17.39
N ALA A 191 19.43 1.32 -18.51
CA ALA A 191 19.12 0.87 -19.87
C ALA A 191 19.42 -0.62 -20.14
N SER A 192 20.33 -1.24 -19.37
CA SER A 192 20.65 -2.66 -19.49
C SER A 192 19.75 -3.54 -18.62
N GLY A 193 18.82 -2.95 -17.88
CA GLY A 193 17.96 -3.64 -16.92
C GLY A 193 18.66 -4.00 -15.61
N ASN A 194 19.76 -3.33 -15.24
CA ASN A 194 20.36 -3.55 -13.92
C ASN A 194 19.72 -2.61 -12.90
N ASN A 195 19.34 -3.15 -11.75
CA ASN A 195 18.95 -2.34 -10.60
C ASN A 195 20.17 -1.73 -9.90
N HIS A 196 20.06 -0.46 -9.52
CA HIS A 196 21.01 0.28 -8.71
C HIS A 196 20.31 0.82 -7.47
N TYR A 197 20.66 0.27 -6.32
CA TYR A 197 20.21 0.81 -5.03
C TYR A 197 20.84 2.18 -4.78
N ILE A 198 20.01 3.16 -4.40
CA ILE A 198 20.45 4.53 -4.10
C ILE A 198 20.49 4.76 -2.59
N SER A 199 19.35 4.62 -1.92
CA SER A 199 19.22 4.81 -0.48
C SER A 199 17.94 4.18 0.06
N SER A 200 17.93 3.93 1.37
CA SER A 200 16.73 3.83 2.19
C SER A 200 16.81 4.94 3.23
N ASP A 201 15.77 5.77 3.37
CA ASP A 201 15.74 6.83 4.37
C ASP A 201 14.46 6.87 5.19
N LEU A 202 14.60 7.31 6.44
CA LEU A 202 13.54 7.30 7.43
C LEU A 202 13.69 8.44 8.45
N MET A 203 12.57 9.05 8.84
CA MET A 203 12.51 9.88 10.04
C MET A 203 12.48 9.00 11.29
N VAL A 204 13.54 9.07 12.10
CA VAL A 204 13.77 8.15 13.25
C VAL A 204 13.62 8.82 14.62
N GLY A 205 13.32 10.12 14.68
CA GLY A 205 13.17 10.81 15.96
C GLY A 205 12.47 12.16 15.88
N THR A 206 11.53 12.37 16.78
CA THR A 206 10.81 13.63 17.04
C THR A 206 10.61 13.84 18.54
N GLU A 207 9.99 14.96 18.93
CA GLU A 207 9.57 15.20 20.33
C GLU A 207 8.48 14.23 20.82
N GLU A 208 7.64 13.71 19.92
CA GLU A 208 6.59 12.73 20.24
C GLU A 208 7.16 11.30 20.29
N TYR A 209 8.03 10.99 19.32
CA TYR A 209 8.67 9.69 19.16
C TYR A 209 10.18 9.86 19.31
N PRO A 210 10.72 9.82 20.53
CA PRO A 210 12.11 10.17 20.76
C PRO A 210 13.05 9.18 20.07
N PHE A 211 14.20 9.68 19.61
CA PHE A 211 15.20 8.84 18.97
C PHE A 211 15.70 7.75 19.94
N VAL A 212 15.67 6.48 19.50
CA VAL A 212 16.15 5.34 20.29
C VAL A 212 17.24 4.60 19.52
N TYR A 213 18.39 4.41 20.15
CA TYR A 213 19.49 3.60 19.60
C TYR A 213 19.98 2.58 20.62
N ASN A 214 19.91 1.29 20.29
CA ASN A 214 20.28 0.18 21.16
C ASN A 214 19.63 0.24 22.56
N GLY A 215 18.36 0.63 22.62
CA GLY A 215 17.58 0.75 23.86
C GLY A 215 17.89 2.01 24.69
N GLU A 216 18.81 2.87 24.24
CA GLU A 216 19.03 4.19 24.84
C GLU A 216 18.21 5.23 24.08
N THR A 217 17.32 5.91 24.82
CA THR A 217 16.50 7.01 24.31
C THR A 217 17.26 8.32 24.46
N LEU A 218 17.14 9.17 23.45
CA LEU A 218 17.64 10.54 23.49
C LEU A 218 16.48 11.51 23.32
N ASP A 219 16.09 12.16 24.42
CA ASP A 219 14.96 13.11 24.45
C ASP A 219 15.42 14.51 24.92
N ILE A 220 14.91 15.54 24.25
CA ILE A 220 15.09 16.93 24.65
C ILE A 220 14.42 17.25 26.01
N ARG A 221 13.43 16.44 26.43
CA ARG A 221 12.66 16.58 27.67
C ARG A 221 13.34 16.03 28.94
N GLU A 222 14.48 15.35 28.84
CA GLU A 222 15.20 14.72 29.98
C GLU A 222 15.82 15.71 31.03
N LYS A 223 15.18 16.85 31.29
CA LYS A 223 15.46 17.69 32.46
C LYS A 223 14.22 17.79 33.35
N GLU A 224 13.85 16.70 34.01
CA GLU A 224 12.84 16.70 35.08
C GLU A 224 13.45 16.69 36.50
N ASP A 225 14.52 17.47 36.74
CA ASP A 225 15.01 17.75 38.11
C ASP A 225 14.70 19.19 38.57
N GLU A 226 13.94 19.98 37.80
CA GLU A 226 13.44 21.28 38.27
C GLU A 226 11.96 21.19 38.68
N PRO A 227 11.59 21.65 39.89
CA PRO A 227 10.25 21.49 40.42
C PRO A 227 9.23 22.23 39.54
N LYS A 228 8.21 21.49 39.08
CA LYS A 228 7.00 22.02 38.45
C LYS A 228 6.31 22.97 39.43
N THR A 229 6.62 24.26 39.34
CA THR A 229 5.82 25.30 39.99
C THR A 229 4.66 25.64 39.06
N ASP A 230 3.46 25.51 39.61
CA ASP A 230 2.16 25.53 38.95
C ASP A 230 1.76 26.97 38.55
N ASP A 231 2.59 27.61 37.73
CA ASP A 231 2.42 29.00 37.34
C ASP A 231 2.57 29.11 35.81
N SER A 232 1.45 28.89 35.12
CA SER A 232 1.33 28.85 33.66
C SER A 232 1.70 30.17 32.96
N ASP A 233 1.94 31.25 33.71
CA ASP A 233 2.43 32.53 33.21
C ASP A 233 3.95 32.73 33.38
N ASN A 234 4.66 31.82 34.05
CA ASN A 234 6.08 31.98 34.42
C ASN A 234 7.05 31.05 33.69
N LYS A 235 6.60 30.17 32.78
CA LYS A 235 7.46 29.21 32.06
C LYS A 235 8.58 29.87 31.23
N TYR A 236 8.43 31.16 30.90
CA TYR A 236 9.42 31.93 30.12
C TYR A 236 10.06 33.09 30.91
N GLY A 237 9.84 33.17 32.22
CA GLY A 237 10.12 34.35 33.04
C GLY A 237 11.59 34.70 33.25
N TYR A 238 12.52 33.77 33.08
CA TYR A 238 13.95 34.02 33.29
C TYR A 238 14.83 33.16 32.36
N LEU A 239 14.64 33.25 31.04
CA LEU A 239 15.65 32.70 30.14
C LEU A 239 16.93 33.57 30.22
N PRO A 240 18.10 33.00 30.58
CA PRO A 240 19.36 33.73 30.56
C PRO A 240 19.57 34.32 29.16
N LYS A 241 20.00 35.59 29.09
CA LYS A 241 20.41 36.21 27.81
C LYS A 241 21.39 35.28 27.09
N GLY A 242 20.96 34.68 25.97
CA GLY A 242 21.83 33.95 25.04
C GLY A 242 21.67 32.43 24.96
N LYS A 243 20.65 31.81 25.58
CA LYS A 243 20.34 30.38 25.37
C LYS A 243 18.97 30.20 24.74
N ILE A 244 18.91 29.48 23.61
CA ILE A 244 17.66 29.04 22.97
C ILE A 244 17.49 27.57 23.36
N HIS A 245 16.31 27.22 23.89
CA HIS A 245 15.94 25.83 24.12
C HIS A 245 15.19 25.30 22.92
N ALA A 246 15.43 24.03 22.59
CA ALA A 246 14.65 23.33 21.58
C ALA A 246 13.22 23.10 22.09
N ASP A 247 12.24 23.42 21.26
CA ASP A 247 10.84 23.06 21.47
C ASP A 247 10.46 21.79 20.67
N GLY A 248 11.27 21.43 19.67
CA GLY A 248 11.07 20.24 18.83
C GLY A 248 12.31 19.92 18.00
N TYR A 249 12.35 18.71 17.45
CA TYR A 249 13.45 18.26 16.60
C TYR A 249 12.99 17.18 15.62
N LYS A 250 13.75 17.01 14.53
CA LYS A 250 13.57 15.91 13.59
C LYS A 250 14.92 15.30 13.27
N ILE A 251 15.03 13.97 13.35
CA ILE A 251 16.20 13.22 12.94
C ILE A 251 15.83 12.31 11.80
N TYR A 252 16.66 12.35 10.78
CA TYR A 252 16.59 11.47 9.63
C TYR A 252 17.78 10.54 9.63
N TRP A 253 17.55 9.36 9.12
CA TRP A 253 18.49 8.28 8.91
C TRP A 253 18.49 7.92 7.43
N ALA A 254 19.65 7.57 6.89
CA ALA A 254 19.75 6.90 5.60
C ALA A 254 20.78 5.78 5.62
N ASP A 255 20.39 4.63 5.08
CA ASP A 255 21.28 3.57 4.63
C ASP A 255 21.63 3.84 3.17
N LEU A 256 22.93 3.84 2.84
CA LEU A 256 23.44 4.06 1.49
C LEU A 256 24.08 2.81 0.89
N ASN A 257 24.13 1.70 1.64
CA ASN A 257 24.82 0.47 1.26
C ASN A 257 23.92 -0.77 1.24
N ASP A 258 22.62 -0.64 1.53
CA ASP A 258 21.63 -1.71 1.60
C ASP A 258 22.04 -2.78 2.63
N THR A 259 22.45 -2.31 3.80
CA THR A 259 22.87 -3.10 4.96
C THR A 259 22.01 -2.78 6.18
N PRO A 260 20.71 -3.13 6.19
CA PRO A 260 19.76 -2.71 7.21
C PRO A 260 20.12 -3.17 8.64
N ASP A 261 20.89 -4.26 8.77
CA ASP A 261 21.35 -4.78 10.05
C ASP A 261 22.59 -4.07 10.60
N ASN A 262 23.31 -3.31 9.76
CA ASN A 262 24.56 -2.66 10.10
C ASN A 262 24.36 -1.17 10.35
N LYS A 263 23.85 -0.79 11.52
CA LYS A 263 23.57 0.63 11.79
C LYS A 263 24.80 1.56 11.87
N ALA A 264 26.01 1.02 11.73
CA ALA A 264 27.26 1.74 11.93
C ALA A 264 27.76 2.48 10.68
N ASP A 265 27.35 2.08 9.48
CA ASP A 265 27.69 2.77 8.23
C ASP A 265 26.60 3.71 7.72
N ASP A 266 25.46 3.72 8.40
CA ASP A 266 24.38 4.66 8.17
C ASP A 266 24.77 6.11 8.46
N ILE A 267 24.09 7.02 7.78
CA ILE A 267 24.23 8.45 7.99
C ILE A 267 22.99 9.02 8.64
N TYR A 268 23.19 10.03 9.47
CA TYR A 268 22.12 10.73 10.16
C TYR A 268 22.24 12.22 9.91
N CYS A 269 21.11 12.90 9.84
CA CYS A 269 21.03 14.34 9.87
C CYS A 269 19.83 14.77 10.73
N GLY A 270 19.72 16.07 11.00
CA GLY A 270 18.54 16.53 11.72
C GLY A 270 18.46 18.03 11.87
N THR A 271 17.25 18.48 12.14
CA THR A 271 16.94 19.89 12.38
C THR A 271 16.33 20.05 13.76
N MET A 272 16.57 21.22 14.35
CA MET A 272 16.04 21.57 15.66
C MET A 272 15.37 22.92 15.61
N THR A 273 14.19 22.99 16.20
CA THR A 273 13.38 24.20 16.25
C THR A 273 13.19 24.66 17.68
N GLY A 274 13.14 25.97 17.89
CA GLY A 274 12.74 26.52 19.18
C GLY A 274 12.46 28.00 19.10
N HIS A 275 12.02 28.56 20.21
CA HIS A 275 11.59 29.94 20.28
C HIS A 275 12.50 30.78 21.19
N CYS A 276 12.73 32.03 20.79
CA CYS A 276 13.37 33.02 21.66
C CYS A 276 12.50 34.28 21.78
N PHE A 277 12.57 34.91 22.95
CA PHE A 277 11.84 36.14 23.26
C PHE A 277 12.82 37.29 23.36
N THR A 278 12.63 38.34 22.56
CA THR A 278 13.41 39.56 22.68
C THR A 278 12.62 40.64 23.42
N HIS A 279 13.30 41.34 24.34
CA HIS A 279 12.76 42.51 25.01
C HIS A 279 13.12 43.76 24.20
N TYR A 280 12.17 44.37 23.50
CA TYR A 280 12.36 45.72 23.00
C TYR A 280 12.20 46.71 24.16
N TYR A 281 13.25 47.48 24.45
CA TYR A 281 13.25 48.60 25.40
C TYR A 281 12.42 49.80 24.87
N VAL A 282 11.17 49.56 24.47
CA VAL A 282 10.21 50.59 24.12
C VAL A 282 9.01 50.39 25.04
N LYS A 283 8.59 51.47 25.72
CA LYS A 283 7.59 51.52 26.80
C LYS A 283 6.18 50.98 26.46
N SER A 284 5.99 50.28 25.36
CA SER A 284 4.76 49.58 25.00
C SER A 284 5.03 48.08 24.91
N LEU A 285 4.64 47.35 25.95
CA LEU A 285 4.66 45.90 26.09
C LEU A 285 4.01 45.22 24.88
N LYS A 286 4.82 44.71 23.94
CA LYS A 286 4.46 43.60 23.06
C LYS A 286 5.66 42.67 22.98
N TRP A 287 5.48 41.44 23.45
CA TRP A 287 6.46 40.37 23.29
C TRP A 287 6.52 40.00 21.80
N SER A 288 7.71 39.95 21.21
CA SER A 288 7.91 39.39 19.89
C SER A 288 8.53 38.00 20.06
N LYS A 289 7.74 36.99 19.70
CA LYS A 289 8.21 35.60 19.55
C LYS A 289 9.01 35.53 18.25
N HIS A 290 10.21 34.96 18.32
CA HIS A 290 11.03 34.68 17.14
C HIS A 290 11.29 33.18 17.09
N ASP A 291 10.98 32.59 15.95
CA ASP A 291 11.25 31.19 15.67
C ASP A 291 12.69 31.05 15.19
N ALA A 292 13.39 30.05 15.72
CA ALA A 292 14.73 29.68 15.32
C ALA A 292 14.70 28.22 14.86
N SER A 293 15.33 27.95 13.72
CA SER A 293 15.63 26.60 13.26
C SER A 293 17.13 26.51 13.02
N ALA A 294 17.73 25.37 13.36
CA ALA A 294 19.12 25.11 13.04
C ALA A 294 19.39 23.62 12.83
N ASP A 295 20.40 23.36 12.01
CA ASP A 295 20.95 22.04 11.74
C ASP A 295 21.67 21.46 12.98
N ILE A 296 21.35 20.22 13.35
CA ILE A 296 21.92 19.56 14.53
C ILE A 296 23.42 19.24 14.33
N GLY A 297 23.82 18.90 13.10
CA GLY A 297 25.20 18.57 12.74
C GLY A 297 26.19 19.73 12.88
N SER A 298 25.73 20.98 12.75
CA SER A 298 26.60 22.17 12.71
C SER A 298 26.29 23.26 13.72
N SER A 299 25.08 23.32 14.29
CA SER A 299 24.65 24.46 15.10
C SER A 299 25.14 24.43 16.55
N ASN A 300 25.56 25.60 17.04
CA ASN A 300 25.78 25.86 18.47
C ASN A 300 24.67 26.74 19.08
N ALA A 301 23.59 26.99 18.34
CA ALA A 301 22.50 27.87 18.78
C ALA A 301 21.68 27.27 19.95
N PHE A 302 21.70 25.94 20.07
CA PHE A 302 20.97 25.19 21.07
C PHE A 302 21.89 24.24 21.83
N GLU A 303 21.69 24.11 23.14
CA GLU A 303 22.49 23.17 23.97
C GLU A 303 22.12 21.73 23.66
N GLU A 304 20.85 21.47 23.34
CA GLU A 304 20.34 20.15 23.01
C GLU A 304 21.04 19.60 21.75
N ALA A 305 21.27 20.41 20.72
CA ALA A 305 22.01 19.99 19.52
C ALA A 305 23.43 19.47 19.83
N ARG A 306 24.09 20.05 20.84
CA ARG A 306 25.40 19.56 21.30
C ARG A 306 25.28 18.18 21.97
N ARG A 307 24.24 17.95 22.78
CA ARG A 307 23.98 16.62 23.38
C ARG A 307 23.77 15.56 22.31
N PHE A 308 23.02 15.88 21.25
CA PHE A 308 22.87 14.99 20.10
C PHE A 308 24.22 14.68 19.46
N ARG A 309 25.03 15.67 19.10
CA ARG A 309 26.36 15.40 18.52
C ARG A 309 27.25 14.53 19.41
N GLU A 310 27.31 14.82 20.71
CA GLU A 310 28.07 14.02 21.68
C GLU A 310 27.56 12.57 21.76
N PHE A 311 26.24 12.36 21.71
CA PHE A 311 25.64 11.03 21.67
C PHE A 311 26.05 10.26 20.42
N PHE A 312 25.87 10.86 19.22
CA PHE A 312 26.22 10.22 17.96
C PHE A 312 27.72 9.88 17.90
N GLU A 313 28.60 10.80 18.33
CA GLU A 313 30.05 10.57 18.42
C GLU A 313 30.38 9.42 19.38
N GLN A 314 29.76 9.38 20.58
CA GLN A 314 29.97 8.31 21.55
C GLN A 314 29.55 6.93 21.02
N LYS A 315 28.47 6.89 20.22
CA LYS A 315 27.97 5.67 19.59
C LYS A 315 28.70 5.29 18.31
N GLY A 316 29.64 6.13 17.84
CA GLY A 316 30.35 5.93 16.59
C GLY A 316 29.48 6.08 15.34
N LEU A 317 28.35 6.79 15.47
CA LEU A 317 27.40 7.04 14.39
C LEU A 317 27.78 8.31 13.62
N LYS A 318 27.53 8.33 12.32
CA LYS A 318 27.87 9.47 11.46
C LYS A 318 26.71 10.46 11.39
N LEU A 319 26.78 11.50 12.21
CA LEU A 319 25.89 12.66 12.12
C LEU A 319 26.50 13.74 11.21
N CYS A 320 25.77 14.17 10.20
CA CYS A 320 26.15 15.19 9.24
C CYS A 320 25.13 16.33 9.19
N THR A 321 25.46 17.38 8.45
CA THR A 321 24.50 18.44 8.13
C THR A 321 23.48 17.96 7.09
N VAL A 322 22.31 18.60 7.01
CA VAL A 322 21.30 18.31 5.99
C VAL A 322 21.88 18.45 4.57
N ASP A 323 22.65 19.51 4.30
CA ASP A 323 23.29 19.70 2.99
C ASP A 323 24.29 18.57 2.65
N GLU A 324 25.03 18.05 3.65
CA GLU A 324 25.94 16.91 3.46
C GLU A 324 25.18 15.61 3.25
N PHE A 325 24.06 15.41 3.94
CA PHE A 325 23.17 14.27 3.79
C PHE A 325 22.62 14.18 2.36
N ASP A 326 22.01 15.27 1.88
CA ASP A 326 21.49 15.36 0.51
C ASP A 326 22.61 15.19 -0.52
N GLY A 327 23.79 15.77 -0.26
CA GLY A 327 24.96 15.65 -1.11
C GLY A 327 25.51 14.22 -1.21
N LEU A 328 25.36 13.39 -0.17
CA LEU A 328 25.77 11.99 -0.18
C LEU A 328 24.80 11.12 -0.98
N ILE A 329 23.49 11.35 -0.87
CA ILE A 329 22.47 10.68 -1.68
C ILE A 329 22.67 11.06 -3.16
N ALA A 330 22.82 12.35 -3.47
CA ALA A 330 23.08 12.81 -4.83
C ALA A 330 24.40 12.24 -5.42
N ALA A 331 25.39 11.96 -4.58
CA ALA A 331 26.61 11.29 -5.02
C ALA A 331 26.36 9.82 -5.40
N LYS A 332 25.51 9.11 -4.67
CA LYS A 332 25.08 7.72 -4.98
C LYS A 332 24.27 7.68 -6.27
N GLU A 333 23.31 8.59 -6.44
CA GLU A 333 22.55 8.77 -7.69
C GLU A 333 23.50 8.93 -8.90
N LYS A 334 24.49 9.81 -8.77
CA LYS A 334 25.47 10.04 -9.83
C LYS A 334 26.37 8.83 -10.09
N GLU A 335 26.73 8.08 -9.05
CA GLU A 335 27.52 6.84 -9.17
C GLU A 335 26.75 5.76 -9.94
N ALA A 336 25.44 5.65 -9.70
CA ALA A 336 24.52 4.78 -10.43
C ALA A 336 24.26 5.21 -11.88
N GLY A 337 24.75 6.39 -12.29
CA GLY A 337 24.54 6.94 -13.63
C GLY A 337 23.22 7.71 -13.80
N LEU A 338 22.52 8.00 -12.71
CA LEU A 338 21.31 8.81 -12.71
C LEU A 338 21.65 10.25 -13.13
N THR A 339 20.85 10.80 -14.04
CA THR A 339 20.93 12.22 -14.44
C THR A 339 19.79 12.99 -13.82
N GLU A 340 19.94 14.32 -13.69
CA GLU A 340 18.83 15.18 -13.24
C GLU A 340 17.59 15.06 -14.13
N GLU A 341 17.75 14.75 -15.41
CA GLU A 341 16.61 14.55 -16.31
C GLU A 341 15.88 13.25 -15.98
N ILE A 342 16.62 12.16 -15.77
CA ILE A 342 16.04 10.87 -15.38
C ILE A 342 15.37 10.97 -14.00
N LYS A 343 16.04 11.59 -13.02
CA LYS A 343 15.51 11.76 -11.66
C LYS A 343 14.21 12.56 -11.62
N ASN A 344 14.14 13.64 -12.40
CA ASN A 344 12.97 14.53 -12.44
C ASN A 344 11.95 14.14 -13.54
N GLY A 345 12.00 12.90 -14.04
CA GLY A 345 11.02 12.36 -14.98
C GLY A 345 9.60 12.31 -14.37
N GLU A 346 8.59 12.28 -15.23
CA GLU A 346 7.19 12.23 -14.78
C GLU A 346 6.84 10.82 -14.28
N CYS A 347 6.05 10.73 -13.19
CA CYS A 347 5.49 9.46 -12.74
C CYS A 347 4.64 8.84 -13.85
N VAL A 348 4.76 7.52 -14.03
CA VAL A 348 3.99 6.85 -15.09
C VAL A 348 2.50 6.87 -14.82
N SER A 349 1.72 6.97 -15.91
CA SER A 349 0.28 6.74 -15.87
C SER A 349 0.01 5.25 -16.04
N TRP A 350 -0.53 4.64 -14.99
CA TRP A 350 -0.86 3.22 -14.98
C TRP A 350 -2.19 2.95 -15.68
N THR A 351 -2.25 1.80 -16.35
CA THR A 351 -3.44 1.29 -17.02
C THR A 351 -3.92 0.03 -16.34
N LYS A 352 -5.09 0.10 -15.70
CA LYS A 352 -5.73 -1.07 -15.08
C LYS A 352 -6.09 -2.12 -16.14
N LEU A 353 -5.80 -3.38 -15.85
CA LEU A 353 -6.15 -4.52 -16.70
C LEU A 353 -7.56 -5.02 -16.37
N ASP A 354 -8.42 -5.05 -17.39
CA ASP A 354 -9.82 -5.48 -17.29
C ASP A 354 -9.97 -6.95 -17.71
N ASN A 355 -9.20 -7.83 -17.08
CA ASN A 355 -9.02 -9.23 -17.50
C ASN A 355 -9.42 -10.22 -16.39
N THR A 356 -10.54 -9.99 -15.71
CA THR A 356 -11.07 -10.86 -14.65
C THR A 356 -11.20 -12.32 -15.09
N GLU A 357 -11.53 -12.56 -16.37
CA GLU A 357 -11.71 -13.90 -16.97
C GLU A 357 -10.47 -14.83 -16.87
N PHE A 358 -9.25 -14.29 -16.74
CA PHE A 358 -8.04 -15.13 -16.62
C PHE A 358 -7.79 -15.67 -15.21
N PHE A 359 -8.47 -15.07 -14.22
CA PHE A 359 -8.21 -15.25 -12.80
C PHE A 359 -9.38 -15.88 -12.06
N ASP A 360 -10.52 -16.07 -12.74
CA ASP A 360 -11.66 -16.84 -12.24
C ASP A 360 -11.20 -18.20 -11.72
N GLU A 361 -11.11 -18.28 -10.40
CA GLU A 361 -10.86 -19.53 -9.71
C GLU A 361 -12.08 -20.41 -9.89
N LYS A 362 -11.84 -21.69 -10.17
CA LYS A 362 -12.94 -22.64 -10.06
C LYS A 362 -13.31 -22.70 -8.59
N PRO A 363 -14.59 -22.49 -8.23
CA PRO A 363 -15.01 -22.60 -6.86
C PRO A 363 -14.65 -23.98 -6.33
N GLN A 364 -14.17 -24.05 -5.09
CA GLN A 364 -13.76 -25.31 -4.48
C GLN A 364 -14.88 -26.36 -4.66
N GLU A 365 -14.53 -27.51 -5.24
CA GLU A 365 -15.44 -28.65 -5.28
C GLU A 365 -15.56 -29.18 -3.85
N THR A 366 -16.79 -29.40 -3.40
CA THR A 366 -17.16 -29.83 -2.04
C THR A 366 -16.35 -31.06 -1.61
N THR A 367 -15.29 -30.83 -0.85
CA THR A 367 -14.45 -31.86 -0.22
C THR A 367 -14.58 -31.81 1.29
N ASP A 368 -14.05 -32.82 1.98
CA ASP A 368 -13.88 -32.88 3.44
C ASP A 368 -13.14 -31.60 3.92
N VAL A 369 -13.89 -30.61 4.42
CA VAL A 369 -13.35 -29.33 4.91
C VAL A 369 -12.87 -29.52 6.34
N ASP A 370 -11.61 -29.18 6.61
CA ASP A 370 -11.05 -29.20 7.95
C ASP A 370 -11.41 -27.91 8.71
N TYR A 371 -12.52 -27.96 9.45
CA TYR A 371 -12.95 -26.86 10.32
C TYR A 371 -12.03 -26.62 11.52
N GLY A 372 -11.00 -27.44 11.73
CA GLY A 372 -9.98 -27.20 12.76
C GLY A 372 -9.31 -25.83 12.60
N VAL A 373 -9.26 -25.28 11.37
CA VAL A 373 -8.76 -23.93 11.10
C VAL A 373 -9.63 -22.86 11.80
N TYR A 374 -10.96 -23.00 11.80
CA TYR A 374 -11.85 -22.11 12.55
C TYR A 374 -11.64 -22.26 14.06
N ASP A 375 -11.56 -23.50 14.56
CA ASP A 375 -11.37 -23.76 15.99
C ASP A 375 -10.06 -23.12 16.49
N ASP A 376 -8.96 -23.27 15.75
CA ASP A 376 -7.67 -22.67 16.07
C ASP A 376 -7.74 -21.14 16.07
N PHE A 377 -8.40 -20.55 15.08
CA PHE A 377 -8.58 -19.10 14.98
C PHE A 377 -9.43 -18.54 16.14
N ILE A 378 -10.57 -19.16 16.43
CA ILE A 378 -11.44 -18.78 17.55
C ILE A 378 -10.70 -18.93 18.89
N CYS A 379 -9.90 -19.99 19.07
CA CYS A 379 -9.11 -20.19 20.29
C CYS A 379 -8.05 -19.11 20.49
N ARG A 380 -7.37 -18.69 19.40
CA ARG A 380 -6.41 -17.58 19.44
C ARG A 380 -7.11 -16.26 19.77
N LEU A 381 -8.20 -15.92 19.07
CA LEU A 381 -9.00 -14.74 19.38
C LEU A 381 -9.42 -14.69 20.85
N LYS A 382 -9.93 -15.80 21.40
CA LYS A 382 -10.29 -15.88 22.83
C LYS A 382 -9.10 -15.69 23.77
N THR A 383 -7.91 -16.11 23.37
CA THR A 383 -6.68 -15.93 24.15
C THR A 383 -6.29 -14.45 24.17
N GLU A 384 -6.24 -13.78 23.02
CA GLU A 384 -5.94 -12.34 22.91
C GLU A 384 -6.96 -11.48 23.66
N ILE A 385 -8.25 -11.85 23.61
CA ILE A 385 -9.33 -11.21 24.39
C ILE A 385 -9.10 -11.34 25.92
N SER A 386 -8.35 -12.37 26.36
CA SER A 386 -8.15 -12.69 27.77
C SER A 386 -6.89 -12.09 28.39
N GLU A 387 -6.01 -11.46 27.60
CA GLU A 387 -4.77 -10.85 28.10
C GLU A 387 -5.04 -9.44 28.68
N GLU A 388 -4.36 -9.09 29.78
CA GLU A 388 -4.61 -7.88 30.59
C GLU A 388 -4.20 -6.53 29.92
N SER A 389 -4.17 -6.43 28.59
CA SER A 389 -3.97 -5.15 27.90
C SER A 389 -4.76 -5.06 26.58
N TRP A 390 -5.62 -4.04 26.48
CA TRP A 390 -6.34 -3.67 25.25
C TRP A 390 -5.42 -3.43 24.05
N ASP A 391 -4.22 -2.92 24.30
CA ASP A 391 -3.22 -2.65 23.26
C ASP A 391 -2.83 -3.94 22.52
N SER A 392 -2.67 -5.07 23.23
CA SER A 392 -2.34 -6.37 22.59
C SER A 392 -3.45 -6.89 21.69
N LEU A 393 -4.71 -6.71 22.11
CA LEU A 393 -5.85 -7.10 21.28
C LEU A 393 -5.94 -6.20 20.05
N TYR A 394 -5.78 -4.89 20.20
CA TYR A 394 -5.76 -3.96 19.08
C TYR A 394 -4.65 -4.30 18.08
N ASP A 395 -3.42 -4.54 18.57
CA ASP A 395 -2.29 -4.95 17.74
C ASP A 395 -2.58 -6.25 16.98
N TYR A 396 -3.21 -7.23 17.63
CA TYR A 396 -3.59 -8.49 16.97
C TYR A 396 -4.63 -8.26 15.87
N VAL A 397 -5.65 -7.45 16.16
CA VAL A 397 -6.77 -7.15 15.26
C VAL A 397 -6.29 -6.41 14.04
N GLU A 398 -5.55 -5.32 14.28
CA GLU A 398 -4.93 -4.53 13.25
C GLU A 398 -4.05 -5.44 12.38
N LYS A 399 -3.15 -6.22 12.98
CA LYS A 399 -2.25 -7.11 12.24
C LYS A 399 -2.96 -8.10 11.31
N HIS A 400 -4.15 -8.58 11.67
CA HIS A 400 -4.88 -9.58 10.89
C HIS A 400 -6.00 -8.98 10.02
N GLY A 401 -6.15 -7.66 9.99
CA GLY A 401 -7.20 -6.99 9.23
C GLY A 401 -8.59 -7.43 9.67
N LEU A 402 -8.82 -7.46 10.98
CA LEU A 402 -10.12 -7.77 11.58
C LEU A 402 -10.81 -6.48 12.00
N SER A 403 -12.14 -6.51 12.03
CA SER A 403 -12.96 -5.39 12.48
C SER A 403 -12.71 -5.03 13.95
N ASP A 404 -12.26 -3.81 14.22
CA ASP A 404 -12.02 -3.31 15.58
C ASP A 404 -13.31 -2.99 16.36
N GLU A 405 -14.46 -2.97 15.69
CA GLU A 405 -15.76 -2.58 16.23
C GLU A 405 -16.44 -3.70 17.04
N LEU A 406 -16.00 -4.94 16.89
CA LEU A 406 -16.55 -6.06 17.66
C LEU A 406 -16.14 -5.98 19.15
N TYR A 407 -14.97 -5.41 19.43
CA TYR A 407 -14.29 -5.50 20.73
C TYR A 407 -14.91 -4.67 21.86
N PRO A 408 -15.44 -3.45 21.63
CA PRO A 408 -16.20 -2.73 22.66
C PRO A 408 -17.33 -3.58 23.26
N TYR A 409 -18.00 -4.42 22.45
CA TYR A 409 -19.09 -5.28 22.90
C TYR A 409 -18.63 -6.52 23.68
N ILE A 410 -17.37 -6.91 23.54
CA ILE A 410 -16.78 -8.03 24.29
C ILE A 410 -16.64 -7.64 25.77
N ASN A 411 -16.13 -6.44 26.04
CA ASN A 411 -15.83 -5.98 27.40
C ASN A 411 -17.02 -5.30 28.10
N ASP A 412 -17.85 -4.57 27.38
CA ASP A 412 -18.88 -3.74 28.01
C ASP A 412 -20.23 -4.46 28.14
N ASP A 413 -20.98 -4.13 29.19
CA ASP A 413 -22.30 -4.71 29.46
C ASP A 413 -23.42 -3.89 28.79
N TYR A 414 -23.39 -3.80 27.46
CA TYR A 414 -24.43 -3.11 26.67
C TYR A 414 -25.72 -3.93 26.47
N GLY A 415 -25.86 -5.10 27.10
CA GLY A 415 -26.92 -6.06 26.75
C GLY A 415 -26.76 -6.68 25.35
N ILE A 416 -25.59 -6.48 24.74
CA ILE A 416 -25.17 -7.01 23.44
C ILE A 416 -24.12 -8.10 23.69
N THR A 417 -24.28 -9.22 22.99
CA THR A 417 -23.36 -10.35 23.02
C THR A 417 -22.51 -10.32 21.76
N ALA A 418 -21.22 -10.07 21.90
CA ALA A 418 -20.25 -10.35 20.84
C ALA A 418 -19.87 -11.83 20.84
N GLY A 419 -19.77 -12.43 19.65
CA GLY A 419 -19.50 -13.84 19.51
C GLY A 419 -19.26 -14.27 18.07
N TYR A 420 -19.31 -15.57 17.86
CA TYR A 420 -19.12 -16.19 16.55
C TYR A 420 -20.26 -17.16 16.21
N LEU A 421 -20.53 -17.36 14.92
CA LEU A 421 -21.49 -18.32 14.40
C LEU A 421 -20.84 -19.08 13.25
N GLN A 422 -20.84 -20.40 13.33
CA GLN A 422 -20.47 -21.26 12.21
C GLN A 422 -21.75 -21.80 11.55
N THR A 423 -21.95 -21.52 10.27
CA THR A 423 -23.14 -21.97 9.53
C THR A 423 -22.91 -21.89 8.03
N ASP A 424 -23.44 -22.87 7.30
CA ASP A 424 -23.59 -22.84 5.84
C ASP A 424 -24.63 -21.78 5.42
N ILE A 425 -24.18 -20.71 4.77
CA ILE A 425 -25.01 -19.57 4.36
C ILE A 425 -25.58 -19.75 2.95
N ASP A 426 -24.81 -20.31 2.01
CA ASP A 426 -25.20 -20.45 0.60
C ASP A 426 -25.76 -21.83 0.23
N GLY A 427 -25.72 -22.78 1.15
CA GLY A 427 -26.22 -24.14 0.98
C GLY A 427 -25.28 -25.05 0.19
N ASP A 428 -24.00 -24.71 0.06
CA ASP A 428 -23.02 -25.50 -0.69
C ASP A 428 -22.44 -26.68 0.12
N GLY A 429 -22.74 -26.75 1.42
CA GLY A 429 -22.27 -27.78 2.34
C GLY A 429 -20.94 -27.46 3.05
N VAL A 430 -20.40 -26.26 2.86
CA VAL A 430 -19.29 -25.67 3.61
C VAL A 430 -19.86 -24.63 4.57
N ASP A 431 -19.50 -24.71 5.86
CA ASP A 431 -19.90 -23.69 6.81
C ASP A 431 -18.98 -22.47 6.70
N GLU A 432 -19.56 -21.28 6.71
CA GLU A 432 -18.88 -20.03 6.97
C GLU A 432 -18.70 -19.78 8.46
N LEU A 433 -17.65 -19.04 8.82
CA LEU A 433 -17.47 -18.49 10.16
C LEU A 433 -17.81 -16.99 10.14
N ILE A 434 -18.71 -16.60 11.02
CA ILE A 434 -19.22 -15.23 11.16
C ILE A 434 -18.79 -14.71 12.52
N LEU A 435 -18.14 -13.55 12.57
CA LEU A 435 -17.92 -12.80 13.80
C LEU A 435 -18.89 -11.63 13.85
N GLY A 436 -19.57 -11.46 14.98
CA GLY A 436 -20.66 -10.49 15.04
C GLY A 436 -21.27 -10.32 16.42
N THR A 437 -22.35 -9.56 16.44
CA THR A 437 -23.09 -9.24 17.65
C THR A 437 -24.50 -9.82 17.62
N THR A 438 -25.10 -10.00 18.80
CA THR A 438 -26.55 -10.15 18.94
C THR A 438 -27.06 -9.47 20.21
N SER A 439 -28.27 -8.91 20.18
CA SER A 439 -28.95 -8.40 21.37
C SER A 439 -30.11 -9.30 21.80
N GLN A 440 -30.42 -9.34 23.10
CA GLN A 440 -31.61 -10.06 23.58
C GLN A 440 -32.93 -9.39 23.16
N ASP A 441 -32.89 -8.08 22.92
CA ASP A 441 -34.06 -7.26 22.58
C ASP A 441 -34.40 -7.28 21.08
N THR A 442 -33.53 -7.87 20.25
CA THR A 442 -33.84 -8.08 18.82
C THR A 442 -34.84 -9.23 18.69
N THR A 443 -36.00 -8.95 18.12
CA THR A 443 -37.01 -9.98 17.80
C THR A 443 -36.79 -10.46 16.36
N GLU A 444 -37.03 -11.75 16.06
CA GLU A 444 -37.05 -12.29 14.68
C GLU A 444 -38.20 -11.68 13.82
N SER A 445 -38.78 -10.56 14.25
CA SER A 445 -39.87 -9.92 13.53
C SER A 445 -39.34 -9.41 12.20
N GLY A 446 -40.00 -9.81 11.11
CA GLY A 446 -39.75 -9.30 9.76
C GLY A 446 -40.21 -7.86 9.58
N GLU A 447 -40.02 -7.01 10.59
CA GLU A 447 -40.21 -5.57 10.50
C GLU A 447 -38.85 -4.97 10.12
N PRO A 448 -38.74 -4.32 8.96
CA PRO A 448 -37.50 -3.69 8.54
C PRO A 448 -37.22 -2.51 9.46
N TRP A 449 -36.06 -2.55 10.09
CA TRP A 449 -35.31 -1.38 10.51
C TRP A 449 -36.04 -0.35 11.39
N TYR A 450 -35.86 -0.50 12.70
CA TYR A 450 -35.76 0.66 13.59
C TYR A 450 -34.69 0.40 14.65
N TYR A 451 -33.50 0.98 14.46
CA TYR A 451 -32.49 1.20 15.52
C TYR A 451 -32.08 -0.03 16.34
N ASN A 452 -31.87 -1.19 15.73
CA ASN A 452 -31.24 -2.30 16.44
C ASN A 452 -29.97 -2.73 15.70
N ASP A 453 -28.94 -1.89 15.87
CA ASP A 453 -27.56 -2.05 15.39
C ASP A 453 -26.82 -3.26 16.01
N ASN A 454 -27.56 -4.23 16.53
CA ASN A 454 -27.03 -5.17 17.50
C ASN A 454 -26.91 -6.60 16.98
N ASP A 455 -27.38 -6.90 15.75
CA ASP A 455 -27.24 -8.20 15.07
C ASP A 455 -26.30 -8.10 13.83
N GLN A 456 -25.25 -7.29 13.94
CA GLN A 456 -24.34 -7.00 12.83
C GLN A 456 -23.27 -8.08 12.67
N ILE A 457 -22.91 -8.34 11.42
CA ILE A 457 -21.69 -9.08 11.04
C ILE A 457 -20.56 -8.06 10.93
N TYR A 458 -19.48 -8.35 11.65
CA TYR A 458 -18.24 -7.57 11.59
C TYR A 458 -17.19 -8.25 10.72
N ASP A 459 -17.14 -9.58 10.70
CA ASP A 459 -16.21 -10.31 9.83
C ASP A 459 -16.90 -11.58 9.32
N LEU A 460 -16.72 -11.90 8.03
CA LEU A 460 -17.16 -13.15 7.42
C LEU A 460 -15.97 -13.92 6.84
N PHE A 461 -15.86 -15.19 7.20
CA PHE A 461 -14.83 -16.09 6.71
C PHE A 461 -15.42 -17.31 6.04
N THR A 462 -14.73 -17.81 5.02
CA THR A 462 -14.89 -19.18 4.52
C THR A 462 -13.54 -19.90 4.51
N ILE A 463 -13.52 -21.21 4.25
CA ILE A 463 -12.28 -21.97 4.10
C ILE A 463 -11.99 -22.20 2.62
N ARG A 464 -10.81 -21.79 2.16
CA ARG A 464 -10.31 -22.05 0.80
C ARG A 464 -8.90 -22.64 0.87
N ASP A 465 -8.70 -23.77 0.22
CA ASP A 465 -7.41 -24.49 0.19
C ASP A 465 -6.78 -24.74 1.58
N GLY A 466 -7.63 -24.97 2.59
CA GLY A 466 -7.20 -25.22 3.97
C GLY A 466 -6.75 -23.96 4.74
N LYS A 467 -7.06 -22.77 4.23
CA LYS A 467 -6.84 -21.48 4.88
C LYS A 467 -8.14 -20.69 5.04
N LEU A 468 -8.13 -19.72 5.95
CA LEU A 468 -9.23 -18.75 6.08
C LEU A 468 -9.20 -17.74 4.95
N LEU A 469 -10.26 -17.66 4.17
CA LEU A 469 -10.53 -16.54 3.29
C LEU A 469 -11.38 -15.52 4.05
N HIS A 470 -10.85 -14.31 4.25
CA HIS A 470 -11.63 -13.19 4.77
C HIS A 470 -12.47 -12.60 3.64
N VAL A 471 -13.79 -12.77 3.72
CA VAL A 471 -14.73 -12.41 2.63
C VAL A 471 -15.04 -10.91 2.67
N PHE A 472 -15.33 -10.37 3.85
CA PHE A 472 -15.48 -8.94 4.06
C PHE A 472 -15.32 -8.58 5.54
N GLU A 473 -14.96 -7.31 5.75
CA GLU A 473 -14.91 -6.63 7.05
C GLU A 473 -15.98 -5.53 7.13
N GLY A 474 -16.68 -5.45 8.26
CA GLY A 474 -17.64 -4.41 8.60
C GLY A 474 -17.13 -3.49 9.70
N TRP A 475 -17.77 -2.33 9.88
CA TRP A 475 -17.47 -1.39 10.97
C TRP A 475 -18.70 -0.54 11.32
N CYS A 476 -18.62 0.40 12.28
CA CYS A 476 -19.79 1.05 12.86
C CYS A 476 -20.70 1.79 11.85
N ARG A 477 -20.17 2.16 10.68
CA ARG A 477 -20.92 2.79 9.58
C ARG A 477 -21.00 1.94 8.32
N ASN A 478 -20.40 0.76 8.29
CA ASN A 478 -20.47 -0.21 7.21
C ASN A 478 -20.96 -1.55 7.76
N ARG A 479 -22.29 -1.72 7.78
CA ARG A 479 -22.94 -2.76 8.58
C ARG A 479 -23.46 -3.87 7.70
N TYR A 480 -23.14 -5.11 8.04
CA TYR A 480 -23.58 -6.28 7.30
C TYR A 480 -24.57 -7.12 8.10
N TYR A 481 -25.53 -7.72 7.40
CA TYR A 481 -26.58 -8.54 8.01
C TYR A 481 -26.88 -9.78 7.16
N ILE A 482 -27.14 -10.91 7.83
CA ILE A 482 -27.65 -12.10 7.15
C ILE A 482 -29.13 -11.91 6.81
N CYS A 483 -29.48 -12.16 5.57
CA CYS A 483 -30.85 -12.28 5.09
C CYS A 483 -31.16 -13.75 4.71
N GLY A 484 -32.43 -14.03 4.43
CA GLY A 484 -32.86 -15.34 3.92
C GLY A 484 -32.23 -15.68 2.57
N ASP A 485 -32.10 -16.97 2.28
CA ASP A 485 -31.68 -17.54 0.99
C ASP A 485 -30.23 -17.15 0.55
N GLY A 486 -29.30 -17.10 1.51
CA GLY A 486 -27.88 -16.81 1.26
C GLY A 486 -27.59 -15.36 0.87
N VAL A 487 -28.51 -14.44 1.19
CA VAL A 487 -28.37 -13.02 0.89
C VAL A 487 -27.68 -12.31 2.05
N ILE A 488 -26.77 -11.40 1.74
CA ILE A 488 -26.14 -10.49 2.70
C ILE A 488 -26.56 -9.07 2.37
N ALA A 489 -27.10 -8.36 3.35
CA ALA A 489 -27.41 -6.94 3.23
C ALA A 489 -26.26 -6.11 3.79
N ASN A 490 -25.90 -5.05 3.08
CA ASN A 490 -24.90 -4.08 3.48
C ASN A 490 -25.53 -2.69 3.59
N HIS A 491 -25.26 -2.02 4.71
CA HIS A 491 -25.78 -0.71 5.06
C HIS A 491 -24.61 0.20 5.39
N GLY A 492 -24.08 0.86 4.36
CA GLY A 492 -22.97 1.80 4.47
C GLY A 492 -23.43 3.25 4.67
N SER A 493 -22.66 4.03 5.42
CA SER A 493 -22.88 5.47 5.60
C SER A 493 -21.56 6.23 5.57
N GLY A 494 -21.35 7.03 4.54
CA GLY A 494 -20.21 7.95 4.43
C GLY A 494 -20.43 9.28 5.14
N GLY A 495 -21.68 9.74 5.30
CA GLY A 495 -21.99 11.02 5.94
C GLY A 495 -23.48 11.34 5.95
N ALA A 496 -23.85 12.56 6.36
CA ALA A 496 -25.23 13.04 6.25
C ALA A 496 -25.74 13.06 4.80
N ALA A 497 -24.82 13.06 3.81
CA ALA A 497 -25.16 13.10 2.39
C ALA A 497 -24.79 11.83 1.60
N ASN A 498 -24.12 10.85 2.23
CA ASN A 498 -23.47 9.72 1.53
C ASN A 498 -23.77 8.39 2.23
N GLY A 499 -24.04 7.34 1.46
CA GLY A 499 -24.28 6.01 1.98
C GLY A 499 -24.81 5.04 0.94
N GLU A 500 -25.13 3.84 1.39
CA GLU A 500 -25.57 2.76 0.54
C GLU A 500 -26.46 1.76 1.27
N LEU A 501 -27.32 1.11 0.49
CA LEU A 501 -28.06 -0.08 0.84
C LEU A 501 -27.89 -1.08 -0.30
N MET A 502 -27.06 -2.09 -0.09
CA MET A 502 -26.72 -3.07 -1.11
C MET A 502 -27.10 -4.48 -0.65
N PHE A 503 -27.58 -5.32 -1.57
CA PHE A 503 -27.93 -6.70 -1.33
C PHE A 503 -27.11 -7.61 -2.23
N TYR A 504 -26.43 -8.57 -1.62
CA TYR A 504 -25.51 -9.46 -2.28
C TYR A 504 -25.97 -10.91 -2.14
N ARG A 505 -25.77 -11.70 -3.18
CA ARG A 505 -25.78 -13.15 -3.09
C ARG A 505 -24.38 -13.59 -2.68
N TYR A 506 -24.28 -14.22 -1.52
CA TYR A 506 -23.06 -14.91 -1.14
C TYR A 506 -22.99 -16.26 -1.84
N ASN A 507 -21.82 -16.60 -2.38
CA ASN A 507 -21.55 -17.90 -3.00
C ASN A 507 -20.05 -18.21 -2.91
N LYS A 508 -19.67 -19.20 -2.10
CA LYS A 508 -18.31 -19.78 -2.05
C LYS A 508 -17.18 -18.79 -1.82
N GLY A 509 -17.39 -17.80 -0.95
CA GLY A 509 -16.42 -16.75 -0.64
C GLY A 509 -16.52 -15.51 -1.52
N GLU A 510 -17.53 -15.40 -2.38
CA GLU A 510 -17.75 -14.24 -3.25
C GLU A 510 -19.11 -13.57 -2.96
N MET A 511 -19.17 -12.25 -3.20
CA MET A 511 -20.38 -11.43 -3.07
C MET A 511 -20.82 -10.89 -4.43
N GLU A 512 -21.92 -11.42 -4.96
CA GLU A 512 -22.51 -10.96 -6.22
C GLU A 512 -23.63 -9.96 -5.96
N LEU A 513 -23.52 -8.73 -6.48
CA LEU A 513 -24.53 -7.68 -6.29
C LEU A 513 -25.85 -8.05 -6.99
N ILE A 514 -26.91 -8.27 -6.19
CA ILE A 514 -28.27 -8.51 -6.68
C ILE A 514 -28.91 -7.17 -7.05
N GLU A 515 -28.93 -6.24 -6.11
CA GLU A 515 -29.47 -4.89 -6.29
C GLU A 515 -29.03 -3.99 -5.14
N GLY A 516 -29.18 -2.68 -5.34
CA GLY A 516 -28.97 -1.74 -4.25
C GLY A 516 -29.10 -0.30 -4.67
N VAL A 517 -29.02 0.58 -3.67
CA VAL A 517 -29.06 2.03 -3.84
C VAL A 517 -27.78 2.60 -3.25
N TYR A 518 -27.06 3.37 -4.05
CA TYR A 518 -25.93 4.18 -3.62
C TYR A 518 -26.32 5.66 -3.70
N TRP A 519 -25.85 6.46 -2.75
CA TRP A 519 -26.01 7.91 -2.82
C TRP A 519 -24.74 8.63 -2.37
N ASP A 520 -24.36 9.65 -3.15
CA ASP A 520 -23.20 10.49 -2.90
C ASP A 520 -23.51 11.93 -3.32
N ASN A 521 -23.50 12.84 -2.34
CA ASN A 521 -23.55 14.29 -2.49
C ASN A 521 -24.47 14.81 -3.62
N GLY A 522 -25.77 14.48 -3.52
CA GLY A 522 -26.78 14.90 -4.50
C GLY A 522 -26.92 13.95 -5.69
N THR A 523 -26.09 12.92 -5.83
CA THR A 523 -26.26 11.85 -6.81
C THR A 523 -26.83 10.61 -6.13
N ARG A 524 -27.80 9.96 -6.77
CA ARG A 524 -28.34 8.67 -6.34
C ARG A 524 -28.36 7.70 -7.51
N THR A 525 -27.88 6.49 -7.28
CA THR A 525 -27.78 5.45 -8.31
C THR A 525 -28.44 4.17 -7.82
N TYR A 526 -29.28 3.57 -8.66
CA TYR A 526 -29.84 2.24 -8.42
C TYR A 526 -29.13 1.19 -9.27
N TYR A 527 -28.72 0.12 -8.62
CA TYR A 527 -28.07 -1.04 -9.20
C TYR A 527 -29.00 -2.24 -9.24
N LYS A 528 -28.86 -3.06 -10.28
CA LYS A 528 -29.51 -4.36 -10.39
C LYS A 528 -28.67 -5.30 -11.23
N ASP A 529 -28.54 -6.54 -10.76
CA ASP A 529 -27.78 -7.61 -11.40
C ASP A 529 -26.35 -7.13 -11.75
N GLY A 530 -25.68 -6.47 -10.79
CA GLY A 530 -24.35 -5.89 -10.95
C GLY A 530 -24.24 -4.65 -11.86
N GLN A 531 -25.35 -4.14 -12.42
CA GLN A 531 -25.33 -3.03 -13.38
C GLN A 531 -26.02 -1.78 -12.86
N GLU A 532 -25.45 -0.62 -13.20
CA GLU A 532 -26.13 0.66 -13.06
C GLU A 532 -27.38 0.66 -13.96
N VAL A 533 -28.55 0.82 -13.35
CA VAL A 533 -29.82 0.88 -14.11
C VAL A 533 -30.19 2.33 -14.40
N TYR A 534 -30.07 3.21 -13.41
CA TYR A 534 -30.34 4.64 -13.56
C TYR A 534 -29.76 5.47 -12.41
N THR A 535 -29.42 6.72 -12.75
CA THR A 535 -28.82 7.72 -11.85
C THR A 535 -29.63 9.02 -11.87
N LEU A 536 -29.85 9.60 -10.70
CA LEU A 536 -30.54 10.87 -10.50
C LEU A 536 -29.62 11.87 -9.80
N ASN A 537 -29.60 13.10 -10.31
CA ASN A 537 -28.85 14.22 -9.75
C ASN A 537 -29.84 15.24 -9.16
N TYR A 538 -29.66 15.55 -7.88
CA TYR A 538 -30.41 16.54 -7.09
C TYR A 538 -29.57 17.79 -6.92
N SER A 539 -30.20 18.96 -6.95
CA SER A 539 -29.57 20.17 -6.41
C SER A 539 -29.51 20.12 -4.89
N GLU A 540 -28.54 20.82 -4.28
CA GLU A 540 -28.39 20.91 -2.82
C GLU A 540 -29.70 21.29 -2.09
N ASP A 541 -30.55 22.10 -2.72
CA ASP A 541 -31.85 22.53 -2.18
C ASP A 541 -32.92 21.41 -2.12
N ASP A 542 -32.82 20.39 -2.97
CA ASP A 542 -33.78 19.27 -3.08
C ASP A 542 -33.31 18.01 -2.33
N PHE A 543 -32.08 18.04 -1.77
CA PHE A 543 -31.45 16.89 -1.12
C PHE A 543 -32.27 16.27 0.03
N TYR A 544 -33.07 17.10 0.72
CA TYR A 544 -33.89 16.70 1.86
C TYR A 544 -35.34 16.33 1.50
N SER A 545 -35.76 16.39 0.24
CA SER A 545 -37.11 15.98 -0.15
C SER A 545 -37.15 14.48 -0.45
N PHE A 546 -37.48 13.68 0.57
CA PHE A 546 -37.74 12.24 0.43
C PHE A 546 -39.06 11.91 -0.29
N GLU A 547 -39.92 12.90 -0.55
CA GLU A 547 -41.36 12.68 -0.71
C GLU A 547 -41.85 12.27 -2.11
N ASP A 548 -41.03 12.21 -3.16
CA ASP A 548 -41.51 11.77 -4.49
C ASP A 548 -40.38 11.34 -5.44
N ASP A 549 -39.53 10.43 -4.98
CA ASP A 549 -38.42 9.91 -5.79
C ASP A 549 -38.56 8.38 -6.01
N SER A 550 -38.41 7.98 -7.28
CA SER A 550 -38.33 6.58 -7.70
C SER A 550 -37.23 5.80 -7.00
N ILE A 551 -36.09 6.42 -6.65
CA ILE A 551 -35.00 5.74 -5.94
C ILE A 551 -35.34 5.55 -4.47
N ALA A 552 -35.93 6.55 -3.80
CA ALA A 552 -36.42 6.39 -2.42
C ALA A 552 -37.48 5.28 -2.34
N SER A 553 -38.36 5.19 -3.34
CA SER A 553 -39.32 4.09 -3.44
C SER A 553 -38.65 2.74 -3.65
N LYS A 554 -37.57 2.68 -4.43
CA LYS A 554 -36.77 1.45 -4.63
C LYS A 554 -36.02 1.04 -3.37
N TYR A 555 -35.44 2.00 -2.65
CA TYR A 555 -34.82 1.76 -1.35
C TYR A 555 -35.80 1.07 -0.40
N GLU A 556 -37.00 1.64 -0.25
CA GLU A 556 -38.05 1.05 0.59
C GLU A 556 -38.50 -0.32 0.06
N GLU A 557 -38.67 -0.49 -1.25
CA GLU A 557 -39.04 -1.76 -1.87
C GLU A 557 -37.99 -2.85 -1.58
N SER A 558 -36.71 -2.55 -1.81
CA SER A 558 -35.61 -3.49 -1.56
C SER A 558 -35.51 -3.81 -0.07
N LEU A 559 -35.58 -2.81 0.83
CA LEU A 559 -35.53 -3.03 2.28
C LEU A 559 -36.62 -3.99 2.77
N HIS A 560 -37.83 -3.90 2.22
CA HIS A 560 -38.96 -4.78 2.57
C HIS A 560 -38.95 -6.13 1.84
N SER A 561 -38.12 -6.30 0.80
CA SER A 561 -38.07 -7.53 -0.02
C SER A 561 -37.23 -8.63 0.63
N TYR A 562 -36.29 -8.26 1.49
CA TYR A 562 -35.38 -9.21 2.14
C TYR A 562 -35.74 -9.41 3.61
N ARG A 563 -35.77 -10.67 4.03
CA ARG A 563 -36.02 -11.04 5.42
C ARG A 563 -34.70 -11.13 6.17
N TYR A 564 -34.47 -10.20 7.10
CA TYR A 564 -33.31 -10.20 7.98
C TYR A 564 -33.40 -11.33 9.02
N HIS A 565 -32.25 -11.94 9.33
CA HIS A 565 -32.12 -13.00 10.30
C HIS A 565 -31.30 -12.54 11.51
N LYS A 566 -31.81 -12.88 12.69
CA LYS A 566 -31.10 -12.68 13.94
C LYS A 566 -29.90 -13.61 14.02
N LEU A 567 -28.71 -13.05 14.30
CA LEU A 567 -27.51 -13.83 14.57
C LEU A 567 -27.63 -14.55 15.92
N LYS A 568 -27.38 -15.86 15.95
CA LYS A 568 -27.39 -16.67 17.18
C LYS A 568 -25.97 -17.05 17.53
N VAL A 569 -25.18 -16.03 17.89
CA VAL A 569 -23.75 -16.19 18.16
C VAL A 569 -23.48 -16.98 19.45
N ILE A 570 -22.38 -17.71 19.44
CA ILE A 570 -21.73 -18.29 20.62
C ILE A 570 -20.83 -17.19 21.21
N PRO A 571 -21.01 -16.79 22.49
CA PRO A 571 -20.22 -15.71 23.08
C PRO A 571 -18.71 -16.02 23.07
N PHE A 572 -17.88 -14.99 22.85
CA PHE A 572 -16.44 -15.11 23.09
C PHE A 572 -16.12 -15.26 24.58
N VAL A 573 -16.83 -14.47 25.40
CA VAL A 573 -16.70 -14.44 26.86
C VAL A 573 -18.07 -14.73 27.49
N GLU A 574 -18.12 -15.66 28.43
CA GLU A 574 -19.32 -15.88 29.24
C GLU A 574 -19.46 -14.73 30.26
N LYS A 575 -20.44 -13.84 30.05
CA LYS A 575 -20.79 -12.82 31.04
C LYS A 575 -21.61 -13.47 32.17
N GLU A 576 -21.17 -13.34 33.43
CA GLU A 576 -21.96 -13.80 34.58
C GLU A 576 -23.30 -13.03 34.62
N LYS A 577 -24.41 -13.76 34.77
CA LYS A 577 -25.78 -13.20 34.75
C LYS A 577 -26.22 -12.59 36.07
#